data_AF-A0A674NRB6-F1
#
_entry.id   AF-A0A674NRB6-F1
#
_cell.length_a   1.000
_cell.length_b   1.000
_cell.length_c   1.000
_cell.angle_alpha   90.00
_cell.angle_beta   90.00
_cell.angle_gamma   90.00
#
_symmetry.space_group_name_H-M   'P 1'
#
loop_
_entity.id
_entity.type
_entity.pdbx_description
1 polymer ?
#
loop_
_entity_poly.entity_id
_entity_poly.type
_entity_poly.pdbx_seq_one_letter_code
_entity_poly.pdbx_strand_id
1 'polypeptide(L)'
;MLVSQADQLTEEQIAEFKEAFSLFDKDGDGTITTKELGTVMRSLGQNPTEAELQDMINEVDADGNGTIDFPEFLTMMARKMKDTDSEEEIREFVQMMTAK
;
A
#
# COMPACT_ATOMS: atom_id res chain seq x y z
N MET A 1 -23.02 -1.60 -10.69
CA MET A 1 -22.42 -0.26 -10.47
C MET A 1 -21.17 -0.52 -9.65
N LEU A 2 -19.99 -0.54 -10.28
CA LEU A 2 -18.73 -0.71 -9.57
C LEU A 2 -18.42 0.63 -8.91
N VAL A 3 -18.72 0.74 -7.63
CA VAL A 3 -18.27 1.89 -6.82
C VAL A 3 -16.75 1.76 -6.74
N SER A 4 -16.02 2.75 -7.26
CA SER A 4 -14.57 2.84 -7.15
C SER A 4 -14.20 2.69 -5.67
N GLN A 5 -13.33 1.74 -5.32
CA GLN A 5 -12.95 1.50 -3.91
C GLN A 5 -12.35 2.74 -3.23
N ALA A 6 -11.89 3.72 -4.02
CA ALA A 6 -11.47 5.04 -3.58
C ALA A 6 -12.61 5.91 -2.97
N ASP A 7 -13.88 5.68 -3.33
CA ASP A 7 -15.03 6.46 -2.84
C ASP A 7 -15.44 6.15 -1.38
N GLN A 8 -14.82 5.13 -0.76
CA GLN A 8 -15.11 4.74 0.64
C GLN A 8 -14.07 5.27 1.65
N LEU A 9 -13.00 5.93 1.18
CA LEU A 9 -11.96 6.48 2.05
C LEU A 9 -12.33 7.90 2.50
N THR A 10 -12.17 8.19 3.79
CA THR A 10 -12.35 9.56 4.31
C THR A 10 -11.20 10.47 3.85
N GLU A 11 -11.42 11.79 3.86
CA GLU A 11 -10.35 12.76 3.54
C GLU A 11 -9.12 12.58 4.45
N GLU A 12 -9.34 12.19 5.71
CA GLU A 12 -8.28 11.89 6.68
C GLU A 12 -7.49 10.63 6.29
N GLN A 13 -8.16 9.54 5.90
CA GLN A 13 -7.48 8.33 5.41
C GLN A 13 -6.71 8.61 4.10
N ILE A 14 -7.28 9.40 3.20
CA ILE A 14 -6.60 9.81 1.97
C ILE A 14 -5.34 10.63 2.30
N ALA A 15 -5.40 11.51 3.31
CA ALA A 15 -4.24 12.26 3.77
C ALA A 15 -3.16 11.35 4.36
N GLU A 16 -3.53 10.38 5.20
CA GLU A 16 -2.59 9.37 5.74
C GLU A 16 -1.93 8.56 4.62
N PHE A 17 -2.70 8.10 3.63
CA PHE A 17 -2.14 7.38 2.49
C PHE A 17 -1.25 8.25 1.62
N LYS A 18 -1.53 9.56 1.54
CA LYS A 18 -0.68 10.50 0.81
C LYS A 18 0.64 10.76 1.54
N GLU A 19 0.61 10.86 2.86
CA GLU A 19 1.84 10.90 3.66
C GLU A 19 2.64 9.61 3.50
N ALA A 20 1.99 8.45 3.58
CA ALA A 20 2.64 7.17 3.34
C ALA A 20 3.24 7.10 1.93
N PHE A 21 2.49 7.51 0.89
CA PHE A 21 2.96 7.56 -0.49
C PHE A 21 4.25 8.39 -0.62
N SER A 22 4.31 9.57 0.02
CA SER A 22 5.51 10.41 0.03
C SER A 22 6.71 9.80 0.76
N LEU A 23 6.52 8.75 1.57
CA LEU A 23 7.63 7.99 2.13
C LEU A 23 8.25 7.05 1.10
N PHE A 24 7.46 6.59 0.12
CA PHE A 24 7.92 5.75 -0.98
C PHE A 24 8.48 6.59 -2.13
N ASP A 25 7.70 7.53 -2.65
CA ASP A 25 8.09 8.48 -3.71
C ASP A 25 9.15 9.45 -3.18
N LYS A 26 10.43 9.19 -3.47
CA LYS A 26 11.57 9.93 -2.91
C LYS A 26 11.90 11.17 -3.71
N ASP A 27 11.67 11.13 -5.02
CA ASP A 27 11.95 12.25 -5.91
C ASP A 27 10.74 13.18 -6.11
N GLY A 28 9.54 12.75 -5.68
CA GLY A 28 8.32 13.53 -5.71
C GLY A 28 7.71 13.61 -7.10
N ASP A 29 8.00 12.66 -7.99
CA ASP A 29 7.49 12.65 -9.36
C ASP A 29 6.03 12.21 -9.46
N GLY A 30 5.45 11.73 -8.35
CA GLY A 30 4.07 11.29 -8.25
C GLY A 30 3.86 9.81 -8.61
N THR A 31 4.94 9.05 -8.80
CA THR A 31 4.93 7.62 -9.03
C THR A 31 5.94 6.91 -8.13
N ILE A 32 5.73 5.61 -7.88
CA ILE A 32 6.67 4.79 -7.11
C ILE A 32 7.29 3.76 -8.06
N THR A 33 8.61 3.84 -8.20
CA THR A 33 9.40 2.87 -8.97
C THR A 33 9.78 1.63 -8.15
N THR A 34 10.20 0.54 -8.80
CA THR A 34 10.72 -0.67 -8.11
C THR A 34 11.86 -0.33 -7.15
N LYS A 35 12.71 0.64 -7.53
CA LYS A 35 13.84 1.09 -6.73
C LYS A 35 13.41 1.77 -5.44
N GLU A 36 12.39 2.61 -5.51
CA GLU A 36 11.84 3.33 -4.37
C GLU A 36 11.11 2.41 -3.41
N LEU A 37 10.26 1.54 -3.96
CA LEU A 37 9.60 0.47 -3.20
C LEU A 37 10.64 -0.39 -2.48
N GLY A 38 11.65 -0.86 -3.20
CA GLY A 38 12.72 -1.68 -2.64
C GLY A 38 13.55 -0.95 -1.58
N THR A 39 13.76 0.36 -1.72
CA THR A 39 14.46 1.17 -0.72
C THR A 39 13.70 1.19 0.59
N VAL A 40 12.39 1.45 0.54
CA VAL A 40 11.55 1.46 1.74
C VAL A 40 11.44 0.08 2.37
N MET A 41 11.21 -0.98 1.57
CA MET A 41 11.11 -2.34 2.09
C MET A 41 12.40 -2.78 2.81
N ARG A 42 13.57 -2.40 2.27
CA ARG A 42 14.87 -2.61 2.92
C ARG A 42 15.05 -1.81 4.19
N SER A 43 14.56 -0.58 4.25
CA SER A 43 14.54 0.21 5.49
C SER A 43 13.64 -0.39 6.57
N LEU A 44 12.60 -1.13 6.19
CA LEU A 44 11.73 -1.89 7.10
C LEU A 44 12.29 -3.28 7.47
N GLY A 45 13.51 -3.60 7.03
CA GLY A 45 14.18 -4.87 7.34
C GLY A 45 13.78 -6.05 6.45
N GLN A 46 12.96 -5.83 5.42
CA GLN A 46 12.68 -6.82 4.38
C GLN A 46 13.78 -6.78 3.31
N ASN A 47 14.02 -7.87 2.58
CA ASN A 47 15.04 -7.86 1.53
C ASN A 47 14.52 -8.50 0.24
N PRO A 48 13.51 -7.88 -0.41
CA PRO A 48 12.91 -8.41 -1.62
C PRO A 48 13.89 -8.36 -2.79
N THR A 49 13.75 -9.34 -3.67
CA THR A 49 14.42 -9.39 -4.96
C THR A 49 13.76 -8.44 -5.96
N GLU A 50 14.48 -8.09 -7.03
CA GLU A 50 13.91 -7.24 -8.09
C GLU A 50 12.67 -7.88 -8.75
N ALA A 51 12.66 -9.22 -8.86
CA ALA A 51 11.52 -9.95 -9.40
C ALA A 51 10.29 -9.81 -8.49
N GLU A 52 10.45 -9.97 -7.18
CA GLU A 52 9.34 -9.77 -6.22
C GLU A 52 8.83 -8.33 -6.23
N LEU A 53 9.74 -7.34 -6.33
CA LEU A 53 9.34 -5.92 -6.45
C LEU A 53 8.56 -5.67 -7.73
N GLN A 54 9.01 -6.22 -8.85
CA GLN A 54 8.31 -6.09 -10.12
C GLN A 54 6.94 -6.77 -10.09
N ASP A 55 6.85 -7.96 -9.50
CA ASP A 55 5.57 -8.67 -9.34
C ASP A 55 4.60 -7.84 -8.48
N MET A 56 5.07 -7.24 -7.38
CA MET A 56 4.25 -6.35 -6.54
C MET A 56 3.72 -5.13 -7.31
N ILE A 57 4.53 -4.52 -8.18
CA ILE A 57 4.08 -3.42 -9.04
C ILE A 57 3.04 -3.93 -10.04
N ASN A 58 3.34 -5.02 -10.74
CA ASN A 58 2.48 -5.58 -11.78
C ASN A 58 1.08 -5.99 -11.27
N GLU A 59 0.93 -6.29 -9.99
CA GLU A 59 -0.37 -6.62 -9.38
C GLU A 59 -1.35 -5.44 -9.31
N VAL A 60 -0.82 -4.21 -9.32
CA VAL A 60 -1.58 -2.98 -9.10
C VAL A 60 -1.42 -1.94 -10.21
N ASP A 61 -0.37 -2.07 -11.03
CA ASP A 61 -0.10 -1.32 -12.25
C ASP A 61 -1.19 -1.61 -13.30
N ALA A 62 -2.20 -0.75 -13.33
CA ALA A 62 -3.38 -0.93 -14.18
C ALA A 62 -3.16 -0.36 -15.58
N ASP A 63 -2.27 0.63 -15.71
CA ASP A 63 -1.95 1.28 -16.98
C ASP A 63 -0.75 0.62 -17.71
N GLY A 64 0.02 -0.22 -17.02
CA GLY A 64 1.16 -0.97 -17.53
C GLY A 64 2.43 -0.12 -17.71
N ASN A 65 2.55 0.98 -16.98
CA ASN A 65 3.68 1.90 -17.08
C ASN A 65 4.93 1.43 -16.30
N GLY A 66 4.79 0.38 -15.47
CA GLY A 66 5.86 -0.20 -14.66
C GLY A 66 6.20 0.58 -13.37
N THR A 67 5.33 1.50 -12.96
CA THR A 67 5.38 2.24 -11.71
C THR A 67 4.02 2.18 -11.01
N ILE A 68 3.92 2.69 -9.79
CA ILE A 68 2.64 2.78 -9.06
C ILE A 68 2.30 4.26 -8.89
N ASP A 69 1.20 4.71 -9.48
CA ASP A 69 0.67 6.05 -9.24
C ASP A 69 -0.15 6.11 -7.94
N PHE A 70 -0.55 7.32 -7.52
CA PHE A 70 -1.32 7.47 -6.28
C PHE A 70 -2.67 6.72 -6.29
N PRO A 71 -3.51 6.78 -7.34
CA PRO A 71 -4.69 5.93 -7.49
C PRO A 71 -4.44 4.40 -7.37
N GLU A 72 -3.36 3.90 -7.96
CA GLU A 72 -2.97 2.49 -7.92
C GLU A 72 -2.49 2.11 -6.51
N PHE A 73 -1.74 2.99 -5.86
CA PHE A 73 -1.34 2.84 -4.46
C PHE A 73 -2.54 2.77 -3.52
N LEU A 74 -3.57 3.61 -3.71
CA LEU A 74 -4.81 3.53 -2.94
C LEU A 74 -5.52 2.19 -3.17
N THR A 75 -5.55 1.69 -4.40
CA THR A 75 -6.12 0.39 -4.73
C THR A 75 -5.37 -0.75 -4.04
N MET A 76 -4.04 -0.67 -3.99
CA MET A 76 -3.17 -1.60 -3.26
C MET A 76 -3.49 -1.60 -1.77
N MET A 77 -3.53 -0.42 -1.13
CA MET A 77 -3.76 -0.29 0.31
C MET A 77 -5.18 -0.72 0.69
N ALA A 78 -6.18 -0.39 -0.13
CA ALA A 78 -7.57 -0.82 0.08
C ALA A 78 -7.72 -2.34 -0.04
N ARG A 79 -7.02 -3.00 -0.98
CA ARG A 79 -7.00 -4.47 -1.08
C ARG A 79 -6.33 -5.10 0.13
N LYS A 80 -5.17 -4.61 0.55
CA LYS A 80 -4.46 -5.16 1.71
C LYS A 80 -5.27 -5.03 3.00
N MET A 81 -5.93 -3.90 3.24
CA MET A 81 -6.80 -3.74 4.41
C MET A 81 -7.91 -4.81 4.42
N LYS A 82 -8.48 -5.13 3.26
CA LYS A 82 -9.52 -6.13 3.10
C LYS A 82 -9.03 -7.59 3.22
N ASP A 83 -7.77 -7.87 2.87
CA ASP A 83 -7.17 -9.20 3.06
C ASP A 83 -6.68 -9.41 4.51
N THR A 84 -6.39 -8.32 5.23
CA THR A 84 -6.06 -8.34 6.68
C THR A 84 -7.33 -8.31 7.56
N ASP A 85 -8.53 -8.19 6.96
CA ASP A 85 -9.83 -8.39 7.60
C ASP A 85 -10.15 -9.89 7.86
N SER A 86 -9.13 -10.70 8.15
CA SER A 86 -9.43 -11.89 8.94
C SER A 86 -9.85 -11.36 10.31
N GLU A 87 -11.16 -11.41 10.62
CA GLU A 87 -11.71 -11.03 11.93
C GLU A 87 -10.85 -11.59 13.08
N GLU A 88 -10.18 -12.71 12.87
CA GLU A 88 -9.24 -13.34 13.79
C GLU A 88 -8.01 -12.47 14.13
N GLU A 89 -7.34 -11.82 13.17
CA GLU A 89 -6.17 -10.97 13.44
C GLU A 89 -6.57 -9.63 14.09
N ILE A 90 -7.67 -9.02 13.64
CA ILE A 90 -8.21 -7.80 14.28
C ILE A 90 -8.67 -8.12 15.71
N ARG A 91 -9.29 -9.29 15.93
CA ARG A 91 -9.70 -9.73 17.27
C ARG A 91 -8.52 -10.04 18.16
N GLU A 92 -7.46 -10.68 17.66
CA GLU A 92 -6.22 -10.89 18.42
C GLU A 92 -5.57 -9.55 18.78
N PHE A 93 -5.52 -8.60 17.85
CA PHE A 93 -4.93 -7.28 18.11
C PHE A 93 -5.75 -6.49 19.13
N VAL A 94 -7.09 -6.51 19.04
CA VAL A 94 -8.00 -5.88 20.00
C VAL A 94 -7.97 -6.58 21.37
N GLN A 95 -7.85 -7.92 21.41
CA GLN A 95 -7.66 -8.65 22.66
C GLN A 95 -6.31 -8.34 23.30
N MET A 96 -5.24 -8.21 22.51
CA MET A 96 -3.91 -7.86 23.04
C MET A 96 -3.88 -6.44 23.61
N MET A 97 -4.62 -5.50 23.00
CA MET A 97 -4.73 -4.11 23.45
C MET A 97 -5.66 -3.91 24.66
N THR A 98 -6.60 -4.84 24.90
CA THR A 98 -7.54 -4.78 26.03
C THR A 98 -7.11 -5.65 27.22
N ALA A 99 -6.15 -6.54 27.02
CA ALA A 99 -5.61 -7.46 28.02
C ALA A 99 -4.22 -7.01 28.54
N LYS A 100 -4.04 -5.74 28.87
CA LYS A 100 -3.14 -5.31 29.96
C LYS A 100 -3.30 -3.84 30.33
#